data_AF-A0AAV4FL30-F1
#
_entry.id   AF-A0AAV4FL30-F1
#
_cell.length_a   1.000
_cell.length_b   1.000
_cell.length_c   1.000
_cell.angle_alpha   90.00
_cell.angle_beta   90.00
_cell.angle_gamma   90.00
#
_symmetry.space_group_name_H-M   'P 1'
#
loop_
_entity.id
_entity.type
_entity.pdbx_description
1 polymer ?
#
loop_
_entity_poly.entity_id
_entity_poly.type
_entity_poly.pdbx_seq_one_letter_code
_entity_poly.pdbx_strand_id
1 'polypeptide(L)'
;MGYYESEIFRAARLVVDSGLHYFNWTRSQAIDFFMKYTAETFEGIEVEVDRYITWPGQATAYKVGELCIRALRQKAEKELGKYFDVREFHMAVLENGALPLPILENQVNKWIKEFRKRKLEEEEMEDEECQCIVLPRAKPRVQCKRSAAPRSKRNRATRLFNVAWMWLVLLSSVVVVLVVGGGVNV
;
A
#
# COMPACT_ATOMS: atom_id res chain seq x y z
N MET A 1 -27.25 -11.02 -3.54
CA MET A 1 -27.94 -9.71 -3.53
C MET A 1 -27.17 -8.67 -2.69
N GLY A 2 -26.84 -8.93 -1.42
CA GLY A 2 -26.31 -7.89 -0.51
C GLY A 2 -25.01 -7.14 -0.88
N TYR A 3 -24.10 -7.72 -1.68
CA TYR A 3 -22.90 -6.99 -2.14
C TYR A 3 -23.28 -5.79 -3.01
N TYR A 4 -24.13 -6.00 -4.02
CA TYR A 4 -24.53 -4.94 -4.95
C TYR A 4 -25.38 -3.87 -4.27
N GLU A 5 -26.22 -4.29 -3.33
CA GLU A 5 -27.00 -3.39 -2.49
C GLU A 5 -26.10 -2.45 -1.68
N SER A 6 -25.09 -3.00 -1.00
CA SER A 6 -24.10 -2.21 -0.25
C SER A 6 -23.32 -1.24 -1.14
N GLU A 7 -22.98 -1.67 -2.36
CA GLU A 7 -22.25 -0.85 -3.32
C GLU A 7 -23.10 0.29 -3.88
N ILE A 8 -24.38 0.02 -4.20
CA ILE A 8 -25.33 1.05 -4.64
C ILE A 8 -25.56 2.06 -3.52
N PHE A 9 -25.70 1.59 -2.27
CA PHE A 9 -25.88 2.47 -1.13
C PHE A 9 -24.69 3.42 -0.93
N ARG A 10 -23.46 2.92 -1.03
CA ARG A 10 -22.24 3.75 -0.96
C ARG A 10 -22.10 4.69 -2.16
N ALA A 11 -22.56 4.30 -3.34
CA ALA A 11 -22.59 5.17 -4.51
C ALA A 11 -23.63 6.29 -4.32
N ALA A 12 -24.82 5.98 -3.79
CA ALA A 12 -25.86 6.96 -3.48
C ALA A 12 -25.37 8.01 -2.48
N ARG A 13 -24.56 7.61 -1.48
CA ARG A 13 -23.91 8.55 -0.55
C ARG A 13 -23.10 9.65 -1.23
N LEU A 14 -22.40 9.34 -2.33
CA LEU A 14 -21.66 10.37 -3.10
C LEU A 14 -22.59 11.42 -3.70
N VAL A 15 -23.71 10.96 -4.27
CA VAL A 15 -24.68 11.84 -4.93
C VAL A 15 -25.41 12.69 -3.90
N VAL A 16 -25.82 12.10 -2.78
CA VAL A 16 -26.60 12.82 -1.76
C VAL A 16 -25.75 13.80 -0.98
N ASP A 17 -24.53 13.45 -0.57
CA ASP A 17 -23.66 14.38 0.15
C ASP A 17 -23.30 15.61 -0.72
N SER A 18 -22.92 15.39 -1.98
CA SER A 18 -22.69 16.48 -2.94
C SER A 18 -23.98 17.23 -3.29
N GLY A 19 -25.11 16.53 -3.38
CA GLY A 19 -26.44 17.09 -3.56
C GLY A 19 -26.76 18.13 -2.48
N LEU A 20 -26.63 17.72 -1.21
CA LEU A 20 -26.91 18.54 -0.03
C LEU A 20 -25.94 19.73 0.07
N HIS A 21 -24.63 19.49 -0.06
CA HIS A 21 -23.61 20.48 0.31
C HIS A 21 -23.09 21.34 -0.85
N TYR A 22 -23.29 20.93 -2.10
CA TYR A 22 -22.82 21.66 -3.28
C TYR A 22 -23.97 22.07 -4.22
N PHE A 23 -24.95 21.20 -4.44
CA PHE A 23 -26.08 21.46 -5.33
C PHE A 23 -27.33 22.02 -4.65
N ASN A 24 -27.24 22.40 -3.36
CA ASN A 24 -28.33 22.97 -2.56
C ASN A 24 -29.61 22.10 -2.55
N TRP A 25 -29.47 20.78 -2.52
CA TRP A 25 -30.62 19.89 -2.34
C TRP A 25 -31.24 20.10 -0.97
N THR A 26 -32.56 20.08 -0.94
CA THR A 26 -33.32 20.00 0.31
C THR A 26 -33.23 18.60 0.91
N ARG A 27 -33.48 18.49 2.22
CA ARG A 27 -33.57 17.20 2.93
C ARG A 27 -34.54 16.23 2.23
N SER A 28 -35.70 16.72 1.79
CA SER A 28 -36.69 15.88 1.09
C SER A 28 -36.14 15.30 -0.21
N GLN A 29 -35.47 16.13 -1.03
CA GLN A 29 -34.87 15.66 -2.28
C GLN A 29 -33.80 14.58 -2.06
N ALA A 30 -33.02 14.71 -0.99
CA ALA A 30 -32.04 13.70 -0.60
C ALA A 30 -32.70 12.37 -0.19
N ILE A 31 -33.78 12.42 0.60
CA ILE A 31 -34.54 11.24 1.02
C ILE A 31 -35.19 10.56 -0.18
N ASP A 32 -35.86 11.33 -1.04
CA ASP A 32 -36.53 10.83 -2.24
C ASP A 32 -35.54 10.12 -3.18
N PHE A 33 -34.34 10.68 -3.31
CA PHE A 33 -33.27 10.06 -4.08
C PHE A 33 -32.83 8.71 -3.47
N PHE A 34 -32.58 8.66 -2.15
CA PHE A 34 -32.19 7.41 -1.48
C PHE A 34 -33.27 6.33 -1.59
N MET A 35 -34.53 6.67 -1.34
CA MET A 35 -35.67 5.76 -1.44
C MET A 35 -35.84 5.18 -2.85
N LYS A 36 -35.49 5.95 -3.88
CA LYS A 36 -35.61 5.51 -5.28
C LYS A 36 -34.57 4.48 -5.69
N TYR A 37 -33.35 4.58 -5.17
CA TYR A 37 -32.21 3.78 -5.66
C TYR A 37 -31.70 2.73 -4.68
N THR A 38 -32.12 2.77 -3.42
CA THR A 38 -31.67 1.83 -2.39
C THR A 38 -32.85 1.04 -1.83
N ALA A 39 -32.57 -0.13 -1.25
CA ALA A 39 -33.58 -1.01 -0.66
C ALA A 39 -33.73 -0.83 0.86
N GLU A 40 -33.28 0.32 1.40
CA GLU A 40 -33.36 0.63 2.83
C GLU A 40 -34.75 1.11 3.25
N THR A 41 -35.04 1.00 4.56
CA THR A 41 -36.28 1.54 5.11
C THR A 41 -36.27 3.06 5.12
N PHE A 42 -37.46 3.65 5.09
CA PHE A 42 -37.62 5.10 5.14
C PHE A 42 -36.98 5.69 6.40
N GLU A 43 -37.23 5.07 7.56
CA GLU A 43 -36.68 5.49 8.85
C GLU A 43 -35.14 5.42 8.86
N GLY A 44 -34.56 4.39 8.23
CA GLY A 44 -33.10 4.25 8.12
C GLY A 44 -32.49 5.35 7.24
N ILE A 45 -33.15 5.67 6.13
CA ILE A 45 -32.73 6.73 5.21
C ILE A 45 -32.82 8.11 5.88
N GLU A 46 -33.89 8.39 6.62
CA GLU A 46 -34.02 9.66 7.34
C GLU A 46 -32.84 9.92 8.29
N VAL A 47 -32.51 8.91 9.10
CA VAL A 47 -31.37 8.98 10.04
C VAL A 47 -30.05 9.21 9.31
N GLU A 48 -29.84 8.50 8.19
CA GLU A 48 -28.61 8.66 7.39
C GLU A 48 -28.51 10.03 6.72
N VAL A 49 -29.62 10.55 6.18
CA VAL A 49 -29.64 11.89 5.56
C VAL A 49 -29.37 12.98 6.60
N ASP A 50 -29.98 12.87 7.79
CA ASP A 50 -29.73 13.82 8.90
C ASP A 50 -28.26 13.77 9.36
N ARG A 51 -27.65 12.58 9.34
CA ARG A 51 -26.22 12.41 9.58
C ARG A 51 -25.36 13.10 8.53
N TYR A 52 -25.73 13.04 7.24
CA TYR A 52 -24.98 13.70 6.17
C TYR A 52 -25.08 15.22 6.23
N ILE A 53 -26.22 15.76 6.67
CA ILE A 53 -26.39 17.20 6.89
C ILE A 53 -25.44 17.70 7.99
N THR A 54 -25.31 16.94 9.08
CA THR A 54 -24.49 17.32 10.25
C THR A 54 -23.00 17.04 10.07
N TRP A 55 -22.61 16.08 9.22
CA TRP A 55 -21.22 15.70 8.99
C TRP A 55 -20.85 15.64 7.49
N PRO A 56 -20.58 16.80 6.87
CA PRO A 56 -20.30 16.89 5.44
C PRO A 56 -19.04 16.10 5.05
N GLY A 57 -19.10 15.37 3.93
CA GLY A 57 -17.96 14.69 3.32
C GLY A 57 -17.58 13.36 3.97
N GLN A 58 -18.15 12.99 5.12
CA GLN A 58 -17.85 11.69 5.75
C GLN A 58 -18.39 10.53 4.90
N ALA A 59 -19.59 10.69 4.36
CA ALA A 59 -20.29 9.64 3.61
C ALA A 59 -19.59 9.30 2.29
N THR A 60 -18.88 10.26 1.70
CA THR A 60 -18.20 10.11 0.41
C THR A 60 -16.90 9.32 0.52
N ALA A 61 -16.27 9.32 1.71
CA ALA A 61 -14.96 8.72 1.93
C ALA A 61 -14.89 7.23 1.55
N TYR A 62 -15.97 6.47 1.78
CA TYR A 62 -16.04 5.05 1.46
C TYR A 62 -15.78 4.80 -0.04
N LYS A 63 -16.56 5.44 -0.91
CA LYS A 63 -16.49 5.16 -2.34
C LYS A 63 -15.32 5.88 -3.00
N VAL A 64 -14.97 7.09 -2.55
CA VAL A 64 -13.76 7.78 -3.02
C VAL A 64 -12.50 6.98 -2.71
N GLY A 65 -12.37 6.46 -1.49
CA GLY A 65 -11.23 5.63 -1.11
C GLY A 65 -11.14 4.34 -1.92
N GLU A 66 -12.26 3.64 -2.10
CA GLU A 66 -12.31 2.44 -2.94
C GLU A 66 -11.92 2.74 -4.39
N LEU A 67 -12.47 3.80 -5.00
CA LEU A 67 -12.16 4.19 -6.37
C LEU A 67 -10.67 4.51 -6.54
N CYS A 68 -10.06 5.20 -5.57
CA CYS A 68 -8.63 5.48 -5.56
C CYS A 68 -7.80 4.18 -5.55
N ILE A 69 -8.07 3.25 -4.62
CA ILE A 69 -7.34 1.98 -4.52
C ILE A 69 -7.52 1.15 -5.80
N ARG A 70 -8.72 1.12 -6.36
CA ARG A 70 -9.00 0.44 -7.64
C ARG A 70 -8.21 1.04 -8.79
N ALA A 71 -8.14 2.37 -8.88
CA ALA A 71 -7.38 3.06 -9.91
C ALA A 71 -5.87 2.78 -9.79
N LEU A 72 -5.33 2.79 -8.56
CA LEU A 72 -3.94 2.43 -8.28
C LEU A 72 -3.63 0.99 -8.66
N ARG A 73 -4.55 0.07 -8.40
CA ARG A 73 -4.42 -1.34 -8.82
C ARG A 73 -4.38 -1.47 -10.35
N GLN A 74 -5.32 -0.84 -11.05
CA GLN A 74 -5.34 -0.86 -12.52
C GLN A 74 -4.05 -0.27 -13.11
N LYS A 75 -3.53 0.79 -12.51
CA LYS A 75 -2.24 1.37 -12.89
C LYS A 75 -1.10 0.38 -12.68
N ALA A 76 -1.04 -0.29 -11.52
CA ALA A 76 -0.01 -1.30 -11.23
C ALA A 76 -0.10 -2.50 -12.19
N GLU A 77 -1.30 -3.00 -12.46
CA GLU A 77 -1.54 -4.08 -13.44
C GLU A 77 -1.04 -3.69 -14.83
N LYS A 78 -1.30 -2.44 -15.26
CA LYS A 78 -0.83 -1.91 -16.55
C LYS A 78 0.68 -1.72 -16.61
N GLU A 79 1.29 -1.20 -15.55
CA GLU A 79 2.72 -0.87 -15.55
C GLU A 79 3.64 -2.07 -15.30
N LEU A 80 3.19 -3.06 -14.52
CA LEU A 80 3.96 -4.25 -14.20
C LEU A 80 3.65 -5.43 -15.14
N GLY A 81 2.49 -5.44 -15.80
CA GLY A 81 2.11 -6.45 -16.79
C GLY A 81 2.23 -7.87 -16.23
N LYS A 82 3.00 -8.72 -16.92
CA LYS A 82 3.23 -10.12 -16.52
C LYS A 82 3.91 -10.29 -15.15
N TYR A 83 4.53 -9.23 -14.63
CA TYR A 83 5.21 -9.24 -13.33
C TYR A 83 4.32 -8.75 -12.18
N PHE A 84 3.06 -8.37 -12.44
CA PHE A 84 2.13 -7.97 -11.41
C PHE A 84 1.74 -9.15 -10.51
N ASP A 85 1.92 -9.00 -9.19
CA ASP A 85 1.36 -9.89 -8.18
C ASP A 85 0.44 -9.09 -7.25
N VAL A 86 -0.80 -9.56 -7.10
CA VAL A 86 -1.81 -8.95 -6.22
C VAL A 86 -1.38 -8.96 -4.75
N ARG A 87 -0.57 -9.94 -4.32
CA ARG A 87 -0.07 -10.03 -2.94
C ARG A 87 0.92 -8.92 -2.65
N GLU A 88 1.86 -8.68 -3.57
CA GLU A 88 2.84 -7.59 -3.46
C GLU A 88 2.13 -6.23 -3.49
N PHE A 89 1.09 -6.08 -4.32
CA PHE A 89 0.26 -4.88 -4.31
C PHE A 89 -0.44 -4.66 -2.96
N HIS A 90 -1.06 -5.70 -2.38
CA HIS A 90 -1.70 -5.57 -1.07
C HIS A 90 -0.70 -5.25 0.04
N MET A 91 0.50 -5.84 0.00
CA MET A 91 1.58 -5.50 0.94
C MET A 91 1.96 -4.02 0.80
N ALA A 92 2.19 -3.55 -0.42
CA ALA A 92 2.53 -2.15 -0.67
C ALA A 92 1.44 -1.15 -0.21
N VAL A 93 0.16 -1.55 -0.23
CA VAL A 93 -0.95 -0.71 0.25
C VAL A 93 -1.08 -0.74 1.78
N LEU A 94 -0.81 -1.88 2.43
CA LEU A 94 -1.09 -2.08 3.86
C LEU A 94 0.11 -1.85 4.78
N GLU A 95 1.35 -1.87 4.26
CA GLU A 95 2.59 -1.85 5.06
C GLU A 95 2.71 -0.65 6.00
N ASN A 96 2.22 0.52 5.59
CA ASN A 96 2.32 1.77 6.35
C ASN A 96 1.03 2.14 7.10
N GLY A 97 0.06 1.22 7.19
CA GLY A 97 -1.21 1.45 7.88
C GLY A 97 -2.10 2.49 7.20
N ALA A 98 -2.89 3.21 8.00
CA ALA A 98 -3.84 4.19 7.51
C ALA A 98 -3.13 5.49 7.07
N LEU A 99 -3.18 5.78 5.78
CA LEU A 99 -2.56 6.96 5.17
C LEU A 99 -3.60 7.81 4.44
N PRO A 100 -3.39 9.15 4.33
CA PRO A 100 -4.13 9.97 3.39
C PRO A 100 -3.95 9.47 1.95
N LEU A 101 -5.02 9.53 1.13
CA LEU A 101 -5.01 9.01 -0.25
C LEU A 101 -3.84 9.53 -1.11
N PRO A 102 -3.44 10.82 -1.08
CA PRO A 102 -2.30 11.30 -1.86
C PRO A 102 -0.96 10.66 -1.45
N ILE A 103 -0.80 10.37 -0.16
CA ILE A 103 0.41 9.73 0.36
C ILE A 103 0.44 8.25 -0.05
N LEU A 104 -0.71 7.57 0.05
CA LEU A 104 -0.88 6.21 -0.44
C LEU A 104 -0.55 6.10 -1.94
N GLU A 105 -1.08 7.03 -2.76
CA GLU A 105 -0.78 7.09 -4.19
C GLU A 105 0.72 7.24 -4.45
N ASN A 106 1.39 8.15 -3.74
CA ASN A 106 2.84 8.33 -3.87
C ASN A 106 3.62 7.07 -3.50
N GLN A 107 3.22 6.38 -2.43
CA GLN A 107 3.83 5.14 -1.99
C GLN A 107 3.69 4.03 -3.04
N VAL A 108 2.49 3.82 -3.56
CA VAL A 108 2.24 2.80 -4.60
C VAL A 108 3.02 3.13 -5.86
N ASN A 109 3.04 4.39 -6.28
CA ASN A 109 3.81 4.84 -7.44
C ASN A 109 5.33 4.61 -7.26
N LYS A 110 5.85 4.85 -6.04
CA LYS A 110 7.25 4.58 -5.71
C LYS A 110 7.54 3.08 -5.77
N TRP A 111 6.68 2.24 -5.18
CA TRP A 111 6.79 0.79 -5.23
C TRP A 111 6.80 0.26 -6.67
N ILE A 112 5.90 0.73 -7.55
CA ILE A 112 5.88 0.35 -8.97
C ILE A 112 7.22 0.67 -9.64
N LYS A 113 7.76 1.88 -9.44
CA LYS A 113 9.04 2.30 -10.02
C LYS A 113 10.21 1.43 -9.55
N GLU A 114 10.29 1.19 -8.24
CA GLU A 114 11.34 0.34 -7.66
C GLU A 114 11.22 -1.11 -8.14
N PHE A 115 10.01 -1.63 -8.25
CA PHE A 115 9.76 -2.98 -8.75
C PHE A 115 10.24 -3.13 -10.20
N ARG A 116 9.90 -2.16 -11.07
CA ARG A 116 10.36 -2.16 -12.47
C ARG A 116 11.87 -2.05 -12.55
N LYS A 117 12.50 -1.20 -11.74
CA LYS A 117 13.96 -1.07 -11.70
C LYS A 117 14.63 -2.38 -11.33
N ARG A 118 14.17 -3.07 -10.28
CA ARG A 118 14.69 -4.39 -9.89
C ARG A 118 14.58 -5.42 -11.00
N LYS A 119 13.46 -5.42 -11.75
CA LYS A 119 13.27 -6.35 -12.86
C LYS A 119 14.19 -6.07 -14.05
N LEU A 120 14.44 -4.80 -14.36
CA LEU A 120 15.42 -4.42 -15.39
C LEU A 120 16.83 -4.87 -14.99
N GLU A 121 17.23 -4.65 -13.73
CA GLU A 121 18.53 -5.10 -13.21
C GLU A 121 18.67 -6.64 -13.21
N GLU A 122 17.58 -7.38 -12.98
CA GLU A 122 17.56 -8.85 -13.08
C GLU A 122 17.69 -9.33 -14.53
N GLU A 123 16.99 -8.69 -15.48
CA GLU A 123 17.08 -9.01 -16.92
C GLU A 123 18.48 -8.68 -17.48
N GLU A 124 19.08 -7.55 -17.10
CA GLU A 124 20.44 -7.17 -17.50
C GLU A 124 21.51 -8.16 -17.01
N MET A 125 21.35 -8.74 -15.80
CA MET A 125 22.25 -9.79 -15.32
C MET A 125 22.08 -11.13 -16.06
N GLU A 126 20.86 -11.51 -16.42
CA GLU A 126 20.61 -12.74 -17.20
C GLU A 126 21.26 -12.68 -18.59
N ASP A 127 21.27 -11.50 -19.22
CA ASP A 127 21.93 -11.29 -20.52
C ASP A 127 23.47 -11.33 -20.43
N GLU A 128 24.07 -10.77 -19.38
CA GLU A 128 25.53 -10.89 -19.15
C GLU A 128 25.95 -12.35 -18.87
N GLU A 129 25.12 -13.13 -18.17
CA GLU A 129 25.38 -14.55 -17.91
C GLU A 129 25.22 -15.40 -19.19
N CYS A 130 24.33 -15.01 -20.11
CA CYS A 130 24.15 -15.66 -21.42
C CYS A 130 25.27 -15.37 -22.43
N GLN A 131 26.00 -14.25 -22.29
CA GLN A 131 27.06 -13.86 -23.22
C GLN A 131 28.32 -14.76 -23.15
N CYS A 132 28.35 -15.73 -22.22
CA CYS A 132 29.48 -16.63 -22.00
C CYS A 132 29.34 -18.04 -22.62
N ILE A 133 28.23 -18.42 -23.27
CA ILE A 133 27.97 -19.84 -23.68
C ILE A 133 27.66 -20.02 -25.18
N VAL A 134 28.18 -19.18 -26.07
CA VAL A 134 28.18 -19.48 -27.52
C VAL A 134 29.57 -19.28 -28.13
N LEU A 135 30.51 -20.19 -27.83
CA LEU A 135 31.70 -20.38 -28.66
C LEU A 135 31.49 -21.61 -29.56
N PRO A 136 31.65 -21.50 -30.90
CA PRO A 136 31.60 -22.65 -31.79
C PRO A 136 32.72 -23.64 -31.44
N ARG A 137 32.38 -24.93 -31.41
CA ARG A 137 33.27 -26.04 -31.04
C ARG A 137 34.52 -26.09 -31.92
N ALA A 138 35.69 -25.73 -31.36
CA ALA A 138 36.98 -26.40 -31.58
C ALA A 138 38.01 -25.95 -30.52
N LYS A 139 38.55 -26.90 -29.75
CA LYS A 139 39.69 -26.74 -28.81
C LYS A 139 41.03 -26.90 -29.59
N PRO A 140 42.22 -26.45 -29.11
CA PRO A 140 42.61 -26.54 -27.69
C PRO A 140 43.51 -25.45 -27.08
N ARG A 141 43.52 -25.51 -25.74
CA ARG A 141 44.57 -25.06 -24.80
C ARG A 141 44.60 -23.57 -24.42
N VAL A 142 43.76 -23.22 -23.45
CA VAL A 142 44.10 -22.16 -22.48
C VAL A 142 43.70 -22.64 -21.08
N GLN A 143 44.62 -22.45 -20.14
CA GLN A 143 44.56 -22.82 -18.73
C GLN A 143 43.21 -22.47 -18.10
N CYS A 144 42.57 -23.44 -17.46
CA CYS A 144 41.35 -23.22 -16.69
C CYS A 144 41.70 -22.47 -15.39
N LYS A 145 41.59 -21.14 -15.39
CA LYS A 145 41.30 -20.42 -14.14
C LYS A 145 39.81 -20.58 -13.91
N ARG A 146 39.42 -21.61 -13.15
CA ARG A 146 38.12 -21.62 -12.46
C ARG A 146 38.11 -20.43 -11.49
N SER A 147 37.68 -19.26 -11.93
CA SER A 147 37.07 -18.32 -11.00
C SER A 147 35.75 -18.96 -10.59
N ALA A 148 35.74 -19.48 -9.37
CA ALA A 148 34.56 -20.05 -8.75
C ALA A 148 33.40 -19.06 -8.88
N ALA A 149 32.24 -19.55 -9.34
CA ALA A 149 30.99 -18.84 -9.18
C ALA A 149 30.83 -18.45 -7.70
N PRO A 150 30.51 -17.20 -7.36
CA PRO A 150 30.05 -16.92 -6.02
C PRO A 150 28.67 -17.57 -5.90
N ARG A 151 28.64 -18.77 -5.31
CA ARG A 151 27.43 -19.34 -4.70
C ARG A 151 26.79 -18.22 -3.90
N SER A 152 25.59 -17.76 -4.30
CA SER A 152 24.84 -16.79 -3.52
C SER A 152 24.51 -17.43 -2.18
N LYS A 153 25.41 -17.21 -1.20
CA LYS A 153 25.09 -17.42 0.20
C LYS A 153 24.05 -16.36 0.51
N ARG A 154 22.78 -16.78 0.43
CA ARG A 154 21.65 -16.13 1.08
C ARG A 154 22.07 -15.88 2.53
N ASN A 155 22.52 -14.66 2.80
CA ASN A 155 23.01 -14.25 4.12
C ASN A 155 21.83 -14.27 5.09
N ARG A 156 21.68 -15.37 5.85
CA ARG A 156 20.96 -15.37 7.12
C ARG A 156 21.69 -14.54 8.20
N ALA A 157 22.87 -14.01 7.92
CA ALA A 157 23.71 -13.28 8.86
C ALA A 157 23.39 -11.77 8.99
N THR A 158 22.68 -11.15 8.04
CA THR A 158 22.34 -9.72 8.11
C THR A 158 21.14 -9.42 9.03
N ARG A 159 20.49 -10.45 9.59
CA ARG A 159 19.47 -10.29 10.66
C ARG A 159 20.03 -10.40 12.08
N LEU A 160 21.30 -10.77 12.27
CA LEU A 160 21.91 -10.90 13.60
C LEU A 160 22.81 -9.72 13.99
N PHE A 161 23.34 -8.99 13.01
CA PHE A 161 24.21 -7.84 13.29
C PHE A 161 23.47 -6.59 13.81
N ASN A 162 22.22 -6.36 13.40
CA ASN A 162 21.44 -5.21 13.89
C ASN A 162 20.82 -5.43 15.27
N VAL A 163 20.66 -6.69 15.73
CA VAL A 163 20.11 -6.94 17.07
C VAL A 163 21.21 -6.77 18.12
N ALA A 164 22.43 -7.24 17.84
CA ALA A 164 23.56 -7.09 18.77
C ALA A 164 23.99 -5.62 18.99
N TRP A 165 23.90 -4.77 17.96
CA TRP A 165 24.21 -3.34 18.10
C TRP A 165 23.12 -2.56 18.86
N MET A 166 21.84 -2.94 18.69
CA MET A 166 20.72 -2.29 19.38
C MET A 166 20.67 -2.62 20.89
N TRP A 167 21.14 -3.80 21.31
CA TRP A 167 21.30 -4.14 22.73
C TRP A 167 22.49 -3.45 23.42
N LEU A 168 23.58 -3.18 22.69
CA LEU A 168 24.74 -2.44 23.21
C LEU A 168 24.44 -0.95 23.45
N VAL A 169 23.57 -0.34 22.64
CA VAL A 169 23.11 1.05 22.83
C VAL A 169 22.08 1.17 23.97
N LEU A 170 21.23 0.14 24.17
CA LEU A 170 20.26 0.13 25.27
C LEU A 170 20.90 -0.13 26.65
N LEU A 171 21.98 -0.92 26.73
CA LEU A 171 22.71 -1.16 27.99
C LEU A 171 23.53 0.06 28.48
N SER A 172 23.90 0.99 27.59
CA SER A 172 24.57 2.24 27.99
C SER A 172 23.63 3.27 28.63
N SER A 173 22.32 3.16 28.42
CA SER A 173 21.35 4.17 28.89
C SER A 173 20.79 3.88 30.29
N VAL A 174 20.97 2.66 30.81
CA VAL A 174 20.43 2.25 32.12
C VAL A 174 21.38 2.61 33.28
N VAL A 175 22.67 2.82 33.02
CA VAL A 175 23.65 3.15 34.09
C VAL A 175 23.57 4.62 34.51
N VAL A 176 23.05 5.54 33.68
CA VAL A 176 23.00 6.97 34.01
C VAL A 176 21.85 7.33 34.96
N VAL A 177 20.78 6.52 35.05
CA VAL A 177 19.60 6.84 35.88
C VAL A 177 19.73 6.38 37.34
N LEU A 178 20.70 5.53 37.68
CA LEU A 178 20.82 4.96 39.03
C LEU A 178 21.86 5.64 39.95
N VAL A 179 22.52 6.72 39.51
CA VAL A 179 23.55 7.44 40.32
C VAL A 179 23.12 8.84 40.78
N VAL A 180 22.01 9.39 40.30
CA VAL A 180 21.45 10.64 40.86
C VAL A 180 20.25 10.31 41.74
N GLY A 181 20.57 9.68 42.87
CA GLY A 181 19.64 9.54 43.97
C GLY A 181 19.37 10.88 44.65
N GLY A 182 18.13 11.03 45.09
CA GLY A 182 17.81 11.45 46.46
C GLY A 182 17.92 12.94 46.77
N GLY A 183 16.78 13.55 47.11
CA GLY A 183 16.80 14.65 48.07
C GLY A 183 15.65 15.66 48.02
N VAL A 184 14.77 15.52 49.01
CA VAL A 184 14.23 16.62 49.86
C VAL A 184 12.95 17.36 49.42
N ASN A 185 11.93 17.19 50.29
CA ASN A 185 10.87 18.11 50.76
C ASN A 185 10.88 19.56 50.24
N VAL A 186 9.70 20.09 49.84
CA VAL A 186 8.75 20.92 50.64
C VAL A 186 7.39 20.84 49.97
#